data_AF-A0A1F4EW29-F1
#
_entry.id   AF-A0A1F4EW29-F1
#
_cell.length_a   1.000
_cell.length_b   1.000
_cell.length_c   1.000
_cell.angle_alpha   90.00
_cell.angle_beta   90.00
_cell.angle_gamma   90.00
#
_symmetry.space_group_name_H-M   'P 1'
#
loop_
_entity.id
_entity.type
_entity.pdbx_description
1 polymer ?
#
loop_
_entity_poly.entity_id
_entity_poly.type
_entity_poly.pdbx_seq_one_letter_code
_entity_poly.pdbx_strand_id
1 'polypeptide(L)' 'MAGLQIERMAARIRKGDTPFYHLKSQEWNGSTVFSALGQGQIHYFYRQDADVTWIASDPAVAKEVVDQLLRRDR' A
#
# COMPACT_ATOMS: atom_id res chain seq x y z
N MET A 1 -12.33 14.23 -5.66
CA MET A 1 -12.17 12.99 -6.45
C MET A 1 -10.78 12.35 -6.22
N ALA A 2 -10.33 12.20 -4.96
CA ALA A 2 -8.96 11.77 -4.64
C ALA A 2 -8.79 10.28 -4.28
N GLY A 3 -9.87 9.55 -3.96
CA GLY A 3 -9.80 8.10 -3.68
C GLY A 3 -9.58 7.20 -4.91
N LEU A 4 -9.79 7.74 -6.12
CA LEU A 4 -9.70 6.98 -7.37
C LEU A 4 -8.27 6.51 -7.71
N GLN A 5 -7.23 7.16 -7.18
CA GLN A 5 -5.84 6.84 -7.55
C GLN A 5 -5.39 5.50 -6.99
N ILE A 6 -5.55 5.28 -5.68
CA ILE A 6 -5.21 4.01 -5.01
C ILE A 6 -6.00 2.85 -5.62
N GLU A 7 -7.31 3.05 -5.87
CA GLU A 7 -8.17 2.04 -6.48
C GLU A 7 -7.73 1.68 -7.90
N ARG A 8 -7.31 2.67 -8.71
CA ARG A 8 -6.75 2.42 -10.05
C ARG A 8 -5.44 1.63 -9.98
N MET A 9 -4.59 1.93 -9.01
CA MET A 9 -3.33 1.19 -8.81
C MET A 9 -3.61 -0.25 -8.43
N ALA A 10 -4.48 -0.48 -7.44
CA ALA A 10 -4.96 -1.81 -7.05
C ALA A 10 -5.58 -2.57 -8.23
N ALA A 11 -6.42 -1.92 -9.04
CA ALA A 11 -7.03 -2.53 -10.21
C ALA A 11 -5.99 -2.95 -11.27
N ARG A 12 -4.97 -2.12 -11.53
CA ARG A 12 -3.89 -2.44 -12.47
C ARG A 12 -3.05 -3.64 -12.00
N ILE A 13 -2.70 -3.68 -10.73
CA ILE A 13 -1.96 -4.81 -10.14
C ILE A 13 -2.80 -6.08 -10.25
N ARG A 14 -4.10 -6.01 -9.93
CA ARG A 14 -5.02 -7.16 -10.05
C ARG A 14 -5.16 -7.65 -11.50
N LYS A 15 -5.05 -6.76 -12.49
CA LYS A 15 -5.08 -7.12 -13.92
C LYS A 15 -3.84 -7.92 -14.36
N GLY A 16 -2.71 -7.81 -13.65
CA GLY A 16 -1.53 -8.65 -13.88
C GLY A 16 -0.52 -8.14 -14.92
N ASP A 17 -0.64 -6.89 -15.37
CA ASP A 17 0.31 -6.25 -16.32
C ASP A 17 1.22 -5.24 -15.59
N THR A 18 1.77 -5.68 -14.46
CA THR A 18 2.65 -4.89 -13.59
C THR A 18 3.71 -5.79 -12.96
N PRO A 19 4.84 -5.26 -12.49
CA PRO A 19 5.84 -6.05 -11.76
C PRO A 19 5.38 -6.45 -10.35
N PHE A 20 4.18 -6.03 -9.92
CA PHE A 20 3.63 -6.30 -8.59
C PHE A 20 2.61 -7.43 -8.62
N TYR A 21 2.58 -8.24 -7.57
CA TYR A 21 1.75 -9.44 -7.47
C TYR A 21 1.31 -9.71 -6.03
N HIS A 22 0.41 -10.68 -5.82
CA HIS A 22 -0.19 -11.00 -4.52
C HIS A 22 -0.83 -9.79 -3.81
N LEU A 23 -1.57 -8.96 -4.55
CA LEU A 23 -2.28 -7.82 -3.98
C LEU A 23 -3.24 -8.25 -2.87
N LYS A 24 -3.12 -7.60 -1.71
CA LYS A 24 -4.02 -7.72 -0.56
C LYS A 24 -4.45 -6.33 -0.10
N SER A 25 -5.59 -6.25 0.58
CA SER A 25 -6.05 -5.05 1.27
C SER A 25 -6.40 -5.39 2.71
N GLN A 26 -6.12 -4.48 3.63
CA GLN A 26 -6.48 -4.58 5.03
C GLN A 26 -6.93 -3.22 5.54
N GLU A 27 -7.98 -3.20 6.34
CA GLU A 27 -8.33 -2.02 7.12
C GLU A 27 -7.36 -1.87 8.29
N TRP A 28 -6.69 -0.71 8.34
CA TRP A 28 -5.77 -0.36 9.39
C TRP A 28 -6.13 1.00 9.94
N ASN A 29 -6.53 1.08 11.22
CA ASN A 29 -6.74 2.37 11.88
C ASN A 29 -7.78 3.29 11.16
N GLY A 30 -8.73 2.70 10.43
CA GLY A 30 -9.73 3.42 9.64
C GLY A 30 -9.28 3.82 8.23
N SER A 31 -8.09 3.37 7.80
CA SER A 31 -7.58 3.54 6.44
C SER A 31 -7.44 2.18 5.76
N THR A 32 -7.90 2.08 4.51
CA THR A 32 -7.61 0.92 3.67
C THR A 32 -6.16 0.96 3.22
N VAL A 33 -5.38 -0.04 3.65
CA VAL A 33 -3.98 -0.21 3.26
C VAL A 33 -3.87 -1.39 2.31
N PHE A 34 -3.30 -1.15 1.13
CA PHE A 34 -2.99 -2.20 0.18
C PHE A 34 -1.55 -2.67 0.37
N SER A 35 -1.31 -3.95 0.13
CA SER A 35 0.03 -4.53 0.05
C SER A 35 0.20 -5.38 -1.20
N ALA A 36 1.38 -5.33 -1.81
CA ALA A 36 1.76 -6.17 -2.94
C ALA A 36 3.25 -6.56 -2.84
N LEU A 37 3.61 -7.69 -3.46
CA LEU A 37 5.00 -8.11 -3.59
C LEU A 37 5.57 -7.60 -4.91
N GLY A 38 6.85 -7.23 -4.93
CA GLY A 38 7.56 -6.79 -6.13
C GLY A 38 9.05 -6.66 -5.85
N GLN A 39 9.90 -7.13 -6.77
CA GLN A 39 11.36 -6.96 -6.69
C GLN A 39 12.00 -7.37 -5.35
N GLY A 40 11.45 -8.39 -4.66
CA GLY A 40 11.93 -8.85 -3.36
C GLY A 40 11.45 -8.03 -2.14
N GLN A 41 10.61 -7.03 -2.36
CA GLN A 41 10.09 -6.11 -1.34
C GLN A 41 8.58 -6.30 -1.14
N ILE A 42 8.10 -5.85 0.01
CA ILE A 42 6.66 -5.63 0.26
C ILE A 42 6.38 -4.15 0.02
N HIS A 43 5.46 -3.88 -0.89
CA HIS A 43 4.98 -2.54 -1.18
C HIS A 43 3.68 -2.30 -0.44
N TYR A 44 3.66 -1.31 0.45
CA TYR A 44 2.44 -0.80 1.06
C TYR A 44 2.03 0.49 0.40
N PHE A 45 0.74 0.65 0.16
CA PHE A 45 0.21 1.90 -0.36
C PHE A 45 -1.18 2.21 0.17
N TYR A 46 -1.38 3.46 0.52
CA TYR A 46 -2.60 3.95 1.16
C TYR A 46 -2.77 5.44 0.88
N ARG A 47 -3.98 5.92 1.14
CA ARG A 47 -4.30 7.34 1.11
C ARG A 47 -4.68 7.79 2.52
N GLN A 48 -4.23 8.98 2.88
CA GLN A 48 -4.72 9.70 4.04
C GLN A 48 -4.99 11.14 3.62
N ASP A 49 -6.23 11.61 3.80
CA ASP A 49 -6.67 12.94 3.38
C ASP A 49 -6.27 13.30 1.94
N ALA A 50 -5.36 14.25 1.72
CA ALA A 50 -4.92 14.63 0.38
C ALA A 50 -3.76 13.78 -0.14
N ASP A 51 -3.10 13.01 0.73
CA ASP A 51 -1.82 12.39 0.47
C ASP A 51 -1.95 10.93 0.06
N VAL A 52 -1.11 10.52 -0.87
CA VAL A 52 -0.94 9.13 -1.30
C VAL A 52 0.48 8.72 -0.96
N THR A 53 0.60 7.70 -0.12
CA THR A 53 1.88 7.15 0.32
C THR A 53 2.10 5.79 -0.32
N TRP A 54 3.29 5.59 -0.89
CA TRP A 54 3.76 4.31 -1.40
C TRP A 54 5.13 4.02 -0.79
N ILE A 55 5.23 2.92 -0.04
CA ILE A 55 6.45 2.51 0.65
C ILE A 55 6.85 1.13 0.15
N ALA A 56 8.12 0.97 -0.15
CA ALA A 56 8.72 -0.33 -0.41
C ALA A 56 9.65 -0.68 0.75
N SER A 57 9.43 -1.84 1.37
CA SER A 57 10.18 -2.26 2.56
C SER A 57 10.64 -3.69 2.43
N ASP A 58 11.78 -4.00 3.06
CA ASP A 58 12.25 -5.37 3.21
C ASP A 58 11.20 -6.20 3.98
N PRO A 59 10.87 -7.43 3.54
CA PRO A 59 9.83 -8.24 4.17
C PRO A 59 10.00 -8.45 5.68
N ALA A 60 11.25 -8.48 6.16
CA ALA A 60 11.59 -8.67 7.56
C ALA A 60 11.09 -7.54 8.48
N VAL A 61 10.95 -6.33 7.96
CA VAL A 61 10.58 -5.12 8.73
C VAL A 61 9.33 -4.41 8.19
N ALA A 62 8.77 -4.89 7.08
CA ALA A 62 7.76 -4.16 6.31
C ALA A 62 6.51 -3.81 7.13
N LYS A 63 6.05 -4.74 7.98
CA LYS A 63 4.91 -4.51 8.88
C LYS A 63 5.22 -3.43 9.91
N GLU A 64 6.41 -3.46 10.51
CA GLU A 64 6.79 -2.45 11.50
C GLU A 64 6.89 -1.05 10.86
N VAL A 65 7.44 -0.95 9.66
CA VAL A 65 7.56 0.31 8.93
C VAL A 65 6.19 0.93 8.66
N VAL A 66 5.22 0.14 8.14
CA VAL A 66 3.89 0.68 7.86
C VAL A 66 3.14 1.08 9.14
N ASP A 67 3.30 0.31 10.23
CA ASP A 67 2.73 0.65 11.54
C ASP A 67 3.27 1.97 12.08
N GLN A 68 4.58 2.21 11.94
CA GLN A 68 5.20 3.44 12.39
C GLN A 68 4.72 4.65 11.59
N LEU A 69 4.62 4.52 10.26
CA LEU A 69 4.18 5.63 9.40
C LEU A 69 2.72 6.00 9.65
N LEU A 70 1.83 5.01 9.70
CA LEU A 70 0.40 5.25 10.00
C LEU A 70 0.14 5.81 11.41
N ARG A 71 1.09 5.67 12.35
CA ARG A 71 1.01 6.31 13.67
C ARG A 71 1.49 7.76 13.65
N ARG A 72 2.47 8.10 12.81
CA ARG A 72 3.04 9.45 12.72
C ARG A 72 2.13 10.42 12.00
N ASP A 73 1.36 9.92 11.04
CA ASP A 73 0.51 10.74 10.18
C ASP A 73 -0.87 11.04 10.82
N ARG A 74 -1.09 10.69 12.09
CA ARG A 74 -2.30 10.99 12.88
C ARG A 74 -2.10 12.18 13.80
#